data_AF-B6YU57-F1
#
_entry.id   AF-B6YU57-F1
#
_cell.length_a   1.000
_cell.length_b   1.000
_cell.length_c   1.000
_cell.angle_alpha   90.00
_cell.angle_beta   90.00
_cell.angle_gamma   90.00
#
_symmetry.space_group_name_H-M   'P 1'
#
loop_
_entity.id
_entity.type
_entity.pdbx_description
1 polymer ?
#
loop_
_entity_poly.entity_id
_entity_poly.type
_entity_poly.pdbx_seq_one_letter_code
_entity_poly.pdbx_strand_id
1 'polypeptide(L)'
;MSRGIYECINCGHREILDSSEPLLEKACPRCGRDMVLVGFYTESQELTVQVQPSRPSLPENLKEKLKEFYNLELKQIDGNVFVFEVQGIMENNFERVLRELEELGYWAALKKREGKVLLFVFPAQEIKEDNRWLPWIFLIATIFTTFLAGYYLSLAYIDTLNYYGLPGIRNPYLNAIAFSISVMAILGTHELGHKIAAAYHGVRATMPYFIPFPSMLGTLGAVIRVKSPLPTRNAAIDLGISGPIAGFLIALPVSIIGLRLSIPVPAELVSPTEGSIVFGENLIFLLLEKYIVTFPEDTVIFLHPVAIAGWVGILVTFLNLIPAAQLDGGHIARAFLSEKTHRYLTIAVGLVLIGMSFLWVGWLIWGMLVLLMGSVGNPGALDEVSSISKKRLVLVILAVMIFLISATPRPLWVTG
;
A
#
# COMPACT_ATOMS: atom_id res chain seq x y z
N MET A 1 25.05 -0.02 2.45
CA MET A 1 24.73 1.38 2.80
C MET A 1 25.18 2.24 1.64
N SER A 2 24.31 3.08 1.08
CA SER A 2 24.68 3.97 -0.02
C SER A 2 25.60 5.06 0.51
N ARG A 3 26.82 5.14 0.00
CA ARG A 3 27.76 6.22 0.32
C ARG A 3 27.31 7.50 -0.35
N GLY A 4 26.97 8.52 0.44
CA GLY A 4 26.59 9.83 -0.05
C GLY A 4 27.80 10.71 -0.30
N ILE A 5 27.78 11.48 -1.39
CA ILE A 5 28.73 12.56 -1.66
C ILE A 5 28.12 13.83 -1.07
N TYR A 6 28.79 14.43 -0.10
CA TYR A 6 28.33 15.61 0.61
C TYR A 6 29.18 16.83 0.28
N GLU A 7 28.58 18.03 0.20
CA GLU A 7 29.27 19.29 -0.07
C GLU A 7 28.96 20.35 1.02
N CYS A 8 30.00 20.99 1.62
CA CYS A 8 29.81 22.10 2.57
C CYS A 8 29.18 23.29 1.85
N ILE A 9 28.04 23.74 2.37
CA ILE A 9 27.26 24.88 1.85
C ILE A 9 28.03 26.21 1.83
N ASN A 10 29.11 26.31 2.62
CA ASN A 10 29.88 27.55 2.77
C ASN A 10 31.21 27.55 2.01
N CYS A 11 31.96 26.45 2.06
CA CYS A 11 33.33 26.39 1.50
C CYS A 11 33.48 25.43 0.31
N GLY A 12 32.41 24.74 -0.11
CA GLY A 12 32.42 23.81 -1.25
C GLY A 12 33.24 22.54 -1.00
N HIS A 13 33.65 22.27 0.24
CA HIS A 13 34.39 21.06 0.58
C HIS A 13 33.52 19.82 0.38
N ARG A 14 33.99 18.86 -0.42
CA ARG A 14 33.28 17.61 -0.70
C ARG A 14 33.88 16.43 0.04
N GLU A 15 33.03 15.59 0.59
CA GLU A 15 33.43 14.37 1.31
C GLU A 15 32.43 13.24 1.05
N ILE A 16 32.92 12.01 1.05
CA ILE A 16 32.08 10.81 0.92
C ILE A 16 31.80 10.29 2.31
N LEU A 17 30.53 10.23 2.70
CA LEU A 17 30.10 9.78 4.02
C LEU A 17 29.15 8.58 3.88
N ASP A 18 29.22 7.66 4.84
CA ASP A 18 28.29 6.52 4.96
C ASP A 18 26.93 6.99 5.51
N SER A 19 26.32 7.99 4.85
CA SER A 19 25.00 8.54 5.18
C SER A 19 24.21 8.83 3.90
N SER A 20 22.89 8.71 3.99
CA SER A 20 21.94 9.07 2.93
C SER A 20 21.03 10.23 3.34
N GLU A 21 21.34 10.90 4.44
CA GLU A 21 20.60 12.06 4.91
C GLU A 21 20.82 13.24 3.96
N PRO A 22 19.78 13.99 3.58
CA PRO A 22 19.91 15.07 2.60
C PRO A 22 20.77 16.24 3.12
N LEU A 23 20.85 16.43 4.44
CA LEU A 23 21.59 17.49 5.10
C LEU A 23 22.24 16.96 6.39
N LEU A 24 23.53 17.20 6.55
CA LEU A 24 24.29 16.92 7.77
C LEU A 24 24.66 18.25 8.45
N GLU A 25 24.04 18.55 9.59
CA GLU A 25 24.27 19.79 10.32
C GLU A 25 25.69 19.88 10.89
N LYS A 26 26.37 21.01 10.67
CA LYS A 26 27.74 21.31 11.14
C LYS A 26 28.79 20.23 10.84
N ALA A 27 28.55 19.38 9.85
CA ALA A 27 29.36 18.21 9.59
C ALA A 27 30.66 18.50 8.83
N CYS A 28 30.84 19.71 8.30
CA CYS A 28 32.03 19.98 7.50
C CYS A 28 33.32 20.10 8.33
N PRO A 29 34.36 19.32 8.01
CA PRO A 29 35.64 19.35 8.73
C PRO A 29 36.44 20.64 8.51
N ARG A 30 36.15 21.41 7.46
CA ARG A 30 36.81 22.70 7.18
C ARG A 30 36.12 23.90 7.80
N CYS A 31 34.80 23.97 7.65
CA CYS A 31 34.02 25.18 7.85
C CYS A 31 33.10 25.09 9.09
N GLY A 32 32.88 23.89 9.64
CA GLY A 32 31.92 23.63 10.72
C GLY A 32 30.47 23.96 10.36
N ARG A 33 30.17 24.12 9.07
CA ARG A 33 28.82 24.36 8.53
C ARG A 33 28.23 23.07 7.99
N ASP A 34 26.98 23.16 7.59
CA ASP A 34 26.21 22.02 7.14
C ASP A 34 26.73 21.50 5.80
N MET A 35 26.56 20.20 5.58
CA MET A 35 26.90 19.56 4.33
C MET A 35 25.66 18.96 3.70
N VAL A 36 25.48 19.18 2.39
CA VAL A 36 24.29 18.71 1.65
C VAL A 36 24.69 17.53 0.79
N LEU A 37 23.82 16.51 0.72
CA LEU A 37 23.98 15.36 -0.15
C LEU A 37 23.82 15.79 -1.62
N VAL A 38 24.91 15.75 -2.38
CA VAL A 38 24.95 16.13 -3.80
C VAL A 38 24.95 14.94 -4.75
N GLY A 39 25.09 13.72 -4.24
CA GLY A 39 25.03 12.50 -5.04
C GLY A 39 25.33 11.24 -4.25
N PHE A 40 25.37 10.10 -4.94
CA PHE A 40 25.77 8.82 -4.34
C PHE A 40 27.00 8.29 -5.06
N TYR A 41 27.98 7.85 -4.28
CA TYR A 41 29.22 7.27 -4.80
C TYR A 41 28.93 5.90 -5.42
N THR A 42 29.36 5.71 -6.67
CA THR A 42 29.33 4.43 -7.38
C THR A 42 30.76 4.06 -7.79
N GLU A 43 31.15 2.79 -7.66
CA GLU A 43 32.53 2.29 -7.89
C GLU A 43 33.09 2.56 -9.30
N SER A 44 32.27 3.05 -10.24
CA SER A 44 32.65 3.41 -11.60
C SER A 44 33.11 4.87 -11.80
N GLN A 45 33.19 5.70 -10.75
CA GLN A 45 33.47 7.15 -10.83
C GLN A 45 34.94 7.58 -10.63
N GLU A 46 35.93 6.71 -10.87
CA GLU A 46 37.35 7.08 -10.75
C GLU A 46 37.89 8.01 -11.87
N LEU A 47 37.08 8.36 -12.86
CA LEU A 47 37.52 9.19 -13.99
C LEU A 47 36.92 10.59 -13.97
N THR A 48 37.71 11.51 -13.42
CA THR A 48 37.75 12.96 -13.72
C THR A 48 36.42 13.71 -13.73
N VAL A 49 36.06 14.30 -12.59
CA VAL A 49 35.03 15.34 -12.51
C VAL A 49 35.71 16.67 -12.17
N GLN A 50 36.19 17.38 -13.20
CA GLN A 50 36.32 18.83 -13.13
C GLN A 50 34.94 19.42 -13.40
N VAL A 51 34.23 19.86 -12.35
CA VAL A 51 32.95 20.58 -12.50
C VAL A 51 33.11 21.96 -11.89
N GLN A 52 32.97 22.97 -12.75
CA GLN A 52 32.84 24.36 -12.35
C GLN A 52 31.58 24.55 -11.50
N PRO A 53 31.63 25.32 -10.40
CA PRO A 53 30.47 25.60 -9.58
C PRO A 53 29.61 26.68 -10.25
N SER A 54 28.70 26.30 -11.15
CA SER A 54 27.60 27.18 -11.53
C SER A 54 26.59 27.24 -10.38
N ARG A 55 26.40 28.42 -9.79
CA ARG A 55 25.31 28.65 -8.83
C ARG A 55 23.98 28.27 -9.51
N PRO A 56 23.14 27.41 -8.91
CA PRO A 56 21.83 27.10 -9.48
C PRO A 56 21.04 28.40 -9.57
N SER A 57 20.82 28.89 -10.78
CA SER A 57 19.95 30.03 -11.07
C SER A 57 18.58 29.49 -11.47
N LEU A 58 17.53 30.11 -10.96
CA LEU A 58 16.16 29.73 -11.30
C LEU A 58 15.94 29.99 -12.80
N PRO A 59 15.60 28.97 -13.60
CA PRO A 59 15.32 29.17 -15.03
C PRO A 59 14.19 30.17 -15.24
N GLU A 60 14.35 31.14 -16.15
CA GLU A 60 13.34 32.19 -16.35
C GLU A 60 12.01 31.65 -16.88
N ASN A 61 12.03 30.61 -17.72
CA ASN A 61 10.82 29.91 -18.17
C ASN A 61 10.03 29.29 -17.00
N LEU A 62 10.72 28.71 -16.02
CA LEU A 62 10.09 28.15 -14.83
C LEU A 62 9.47 29.25 -13.96
N LYS A 63 10.19 30.37 -13.80
CA LYS A 63 9.73 31.51 -12.99
C LYS A 63 8.50 32.19 -13.60
N GLU A 64 8.48 32.40 -14.92
CA GLU A 64 7.31 32.92 -15.63
C GLU A 64 6.11 32.00 -15.45
N LYS A 65 6.31 30.70 -15.64
CA LYS A 65 5.24 29.70 -15.49
C LYS A 65 4.67 29.65 -14.07
N LEU A 66 5.54 29.69 -13.06
CA LEU A 66 5.14 29.70 -11.66
C LEU A 66 4.32 30.95 -11.28
N LYS A 67 4.61 32.11 -11.89
CA LYS A 67 3.84 33.35 -11.70
C LYS A 67 2.44 33.29 -12.32
N GLU A 68 2.16 32.38 -13.26
CA GLU A 68 0.79 32.17 -13.75
C GLU A 68 -0.09 31.49 -12.70
N PHE A 69 0.50 30.65 -11.85
CA PHE A 69 -0.23 29.82 -10.87
C PHE A 69 -0.30 30.45 -9.48
N TYR A 70 0.74 31.17 -9.07
CA TYR A 70 0.90 31.64 -7.69
C TYR A 70 1.54 33.03 -7.64
N ASN A 71 1.18 33.80 -6.62
CA ASN A 71 1.96 34.96 -6.20
C ASN A 71 3.06 34.49 -5.24
N LEU A 72 4.32 34.60 -5.66
CA LEU A 72 5.46 33.92 -5.06
C LEU A 72 6.57 34.88 -4.66
N GLU A 73 7.16 34.62 -3.50
CA GLU A 73 8.40 35.26 -3.06
C GLU A 73 9.48 34.19 -2.86
N LEU A 74 10.58 34.26 -3.60
CA LEU A 74 11.69 33.31 -3.45
C LEU A 74 12.34 33.51 -2.07
N LYS A 75 12.35 32.47 -1.24
CA LYS A 75 12.94 32.50 0.11
C LYS A 75 14.34 31.90 0.13
N GLN A 76 14.51 30.77 -0.55
CA GLN A 76 15.73 29.97 -0.46
C GLN A 76 15.95 29.17 -1.75
N ILE A 77 17.22 29.00 -2.11
CA ILE A 77 17.67 28.02 -3.11
C ILE A 77 18.56 27.03 -2.37
N ASP A 78 18.22 25.76 -2.39
CA ASP A 78 18.96 24.68 -1.74
C ASP A 78 19.33 23.62 -2.80
N GLY A 79 20.53 23.75 -3.36
CA GLY A 79 20.95 22.97 -4.53
C GLY A 79 19.99 23.14 -5.71
N ASN A 80 19.36 22.05 -6.14
CA ASN A 80 18.36 22.05 -7.22
C ASN A 80 16.92 22.24 -6.73
N VAL A 81 16.73 22.54 -5.44
CA VAL A 81 15.41 22.79 -4.85
C VAL A 81 15.20 24.29 -4.67
N PHE A 82 14.14 24.81 -5.25
CA PHE A 82 13.72 26.20 -5.13
C PHE A 82 12.57 26.31 -4.14
N VAL A 83 12.70 27.15 -3.13
CA VAL A 83 11.70 27.34 -2.08
C VAL A 83 11.07 28.72 -2.18
N PHE A 84 9.77 28.75 -2.41
CA PHE A 84 8.99 29.97 -2.51
C PHE A 84 7.97 30.07 -1.37
N GLU A 85 7.78 31.25 -0.82
CA GLU A 85 6.62 31.57 0.01
C GLU A 85 5.45 31.98 -0.91
N VAL A 86 4.32 31.31 -0.76
CA VAL A 86 3.12 31.55 -1.56
C VAL A 86 2.24 32.56 -0.81
N GLN A 87 2.13 33.77 -1.38
CA GLN A 87 1.30 34.84 -0.82
C GLN A 87 -0.14 34.77 -1.32
N GLY A 88 -0.36 34.20 -2.51
CA GLY A 88 -1.68 34.01 -3.10
C GLY A 88 -1.71 32.85 -4.09
N ILE A 89 -2.80 32.09 -4.08
CA ILE A 89 -3.03 30.96 -5.00
C ILE A 89 -4.02 31.44 -6.07
N MET A 90 -3.60 31.43 -7.33
CA MET A 90 -4.44 31.80 -8.48
C MET A 90 -5.03 30.57 -9.16
N GLU A 91 -4.26 29.49 -9.28
CA GLU A 91 -4.73 28.19 -9.76
C GLU A 91 -4.91 27.22 -8.58
N ASN A 92 -6.15 26.80 -8.35
CA ASN A 92 -6.50 25.89 -7.25
C ASN A 92 -6.35 24.42 -7.65
N ASN A 93 -6.27 24.12 -8.95
CA ASN A 93 -6.08 22.76 -9.44
C ASN A 93 -4.59 22.39 -9.48
N PHE A 94 -4.10 21.83 -8.38
CA PHE A 94 -2.69 21.42 -8.27
C PHE A 94 -2.28 20.33 -9.28
N GLU A 95 -3.19 19.48 -9.74
CA GLU A 95 -2.88 18.46 -10.75
C GLU A 95 -2.53 19.11 -12.10
N ARG A 96 -3.18 20.23 -12.43
CA ARG A 96 -2.83 21.04 -13.62
C ARG A 96 -1.44 21.64 -13.47
N VAL A 97 -1.14 22.24 -12.32
CA VAL A 97 0.17 22.81 -12.01
C VAL A 97 1.26 21.76 -12.16
N LEU A 98 1.05 20.56 -11.57
CA LEU A 98 2.04 19.49 -11.63
C LEU A 98 2.30 19.03 -13.07
N ARG A 99 1.26 18.87 -13.89
CA ARG A 99 1.40 18.46 -15.30
C ARG A 99 2.18 19.48 -16.12
N GLU A 100 1.85 20.76 -15.99
CA GLU A 100 2.54 21.83 -16.74
C GLU A 100 3.98 22.05 -16.27
N LEU A 101 4.29 21.80 -14.98
CA LEU A 101 5.66 21.82 -14.49
C LEU A 101 6.47 20.58 -14.91
N GLU A 102 5.83 19.42 -15.01
CA GLU A 102 6.47 18.18 -15.45
C GLU A 102 6.92 18.27 -16.92
N GLU A 103 6.18 18.97 -17.78
CA GLU A 103 6.59 19.31 -19.16
C GLU A 103 7.88 20.15 -19.20
N LEU A 104 8.15 20.93 -18.14
CA LEU A 104 9.38 21.70 -17.97
C LEU A 104 10.49 20.92 -17.25
N GLY A 105 10.24 19.64 -16.88
CA GLY A 105 11.20 18.79 -16.17
C GLY A 105 11.24 19.01 -14.65
N TYR A 106 10.22 19.63 -14.06
CA TYR A 106 10.15 19.92 -12.62
C TYR A 106 8.89 19.34 -11.99
N TRP A 107 8.99 18.96 -10.72
CA TRP A 107 7.85 18.74 -9.84
C TRP A 107 7.78 19.83 -8.79
N ALA A 108 6.60 20.01 -8.21
CA ALA A 108 6.40 20.91 -7.09
C ALA A 108 5.67 20.22 -5.94
N ALA A 109 5.92 20.69 -4.72
CA ALA A 109 5.20 20.30 -3.52
C ALA A 109 4.74 21.54 -2.76
N LEU A 110 3.45 21.63 -2.47
CA LEU A 110 2.83 22.71 -1.74
C LEU A 110 2.56 22.27 -0.29
N LYS A 111 3.32 22.80 0.66
CA LYS A 111 3.27 22.41 2.07
C LYS A 111 2.94 23.61 2.95
N LYS A 112 2.27 23.35 4.08
CA LYS A 112 2.01 24.36 5.12
C LYS A 112 3.00 24.18 6.26
N ARG A 113 3.83 25.19 6.56
CA ARG A 113 4.78 25.21 7.69
C ARG A 113 4.62 26.48 8.49
N GLU A 114 4.45 26.37 9.81
CA GLU A 114 4.39 27.51 10.74
C GLU A 114 3.37 28.61 10.33
N GLY A 115 2.23 28.18 9.77
CA GLY A 115 1.18 29.09 9.30
C GLY A 115 1.40 29.67 7.89
N LYS A 116 2.60 29.51 7.32
CA LYS A 116 2.96 29.93 5.96
C LYS A 116 2.76 28.81 4.95
N VAL A 117 2.49 29.19 3.70
CA VAL A 117 2.41 28.25 2.58
C VAL A 117 3.72 28.32 1.80
N LEU A 118 4.38 27.18 1.65
CA LEU A 118 5.65 27.06 0.95
C LEU A 118 5.49 26.15 -0.27
N LEU A 119 6.01 26.60 -1.42
CA LEU A 119 6.11 25.82 -2.64
C LEU A 119 7.57 25.40 -2.82
N PHE A 120 7.81 24.09 -2.79
CA PHE A 120 9.09 23.48 -3.08
C PHE A 120 9.08 23.02 -4.54
N VAL A 121 10.03 23.47 -5.36
CA VAL A 121 10.15 23.07 -6.77
C VAL A 121 11.48 22.37 -6.95
N PHE A 122 11.47 21.18 -7.55
CA PHE A 122 12.65 20.31 -7.66
C PHE A 122 12.61 19.52 -8.98
N PRO A 123 13.76 19.08 -9.52
CA PRO A 123 13.80 18.36 -10.78
C PRO A 123 12.96 17.07 -10.72
N ALA A 124 12.17 16.82 -11.77
CA ALA A 124 11.39 15.61 -11.90
C ALA A 124 12.34 14.40 -12.05
N GLN A 125 12.02 13.31 -11.36
CA GLN A 125 12.83 12.09 -11.44
C GLN A 125 12.50 11.31 -12.72
N GLU A 126 13.53 10.79 -13.39
CA GLU A 126 13.34 9.86 -14.50
C GLU A 126 12.69 8.57 -14.01
N ILE A 127 11.55 8.23 -14.60
CA ILE A 127 10.86 6.99 -14.28
C ILE A 127 11.46 5.86 -15.10
N LYS A 128 12.18 4.96 -14.42
CA LYS A 128 12.71 3.73 -15.04
C LYS A 128 11.59 2.90 -15.67
N GLU A 129 11.82 2.40 -16.87
CA GLU A 129 10.92 1.48 -17.53
C GLU A 129 10.91 0.12 -16.82
N ASP A 130 9.74 -0.54 -16.78
CA ASP A 130 9.65 -1.92 -16.27
C ASP A 130 9.79 -2.94 -17.38
N ASN A 131 10.29 -4.12 -17.00
CA ASN A 131 10.23 -5.27 -17.87
C ASN A 131 8.78 -5.72 -18.10
N ARG A 132 8.32 -5.65 -19.35
CA ARG A 132 6.95 -5.96 -19.77
C ARG A 132 6.54 -7.42 -19.59
N TRP A 133 7.51 -8.36 -19.57
CA TRP A 133 7.24 -9.80 -19.47
C TRP A 133 7.07 -10.28 -18.04
N LEU A 134 7.70 -9.59 -17.08
CA LEU A 134 7.78 -10.04 -15.69
C LEU A 134 6.40 -10.17 -15.02
N PRO A 135 5.43 -9.23 -15.18
CA PRO A 135 4.08 -9.39 -14.63
C PRO A 135 3.38 -10.67 -15.12
N TRP A 136 3.55 -11.05 -16.39
CA TRP A 136 2.93 -12.24 -16.97
C TRP A 136 3.49 -13.53 -16.40
N ILE A 137 4.82 -13.60 -16.22
CA ILE A 137 5.47 -14.75 -15.58
C ILE A 137 4.93 -14.94 -14.17
N PHE A 138 4.88 -13.85 -13.39
CA PHE A 138 4.36 -13.84 -12.03
C PHE A 138 2.88 -14.20 -11.95
N LEU A 139 2.06 -13.72 -12.89
CA LEU A 139 0.65 -14.08 -13.01
C LEU A 139 0.47 -15.59 -13.24
N ILE A 140 1.17 -16.16 -14.22
CA ILE A 140 1.08 -17.59 -14.55
C ILE A 140 1.54 -18.43 -13.37
N ALA A 141 2.66 -18.07 -12.74
CA ALA A 141 3.16 -18.75 -11.55
C ALA A 141 2.17 -18.69 -10.37
N THR A 142 1.46 -17.56 -10.21
CA THR A 142 0.46 -17.39 -9.16
C THR A 142 -0.81 -18.19 -9.44
N ILE A 143 -1.26 -18.26 -10.70
CA ILE A 143 -2.37 -19.14 -11.09
C ILE A 143 -2.02 -20.60 -10.78
N PHE A 144 -0.81 -21.03 -11.11
CA PHE A 144 -0.37 -22.40 -10.82
C PHE A 144 -0.34 -22.69 -9.31
N THR A 145 0.25 -21.80 -8.51
CA THR A 145 0.37 -22.00 -7.05
C THR A 145 -0.98 -21.90 -6.33
N THR A 146 -1.86 -20.97 -6.73
CA THR A 146 -3.24 -20.87 -6.21
C THR A 146 -4.07 -22.10 -6.58
N PHE A 147 -3.90 -22.64 -7.80
CA PHE A 147 -4.54 -23.91 -8.19
C PHE A 147 -4.07 -25.07 -7.31
N LEU A 148 -2.76 -25.21 -7.07
CA LEU A 148 -2.24 -26.26 -6.19
C LEU A 148 -2.78 -26.12 -4.76
N ALA A 149 -2.80 -24.90 -4.22
CA ALA A 149 -3.37 -24.63 -2.91
C ALA A 149 -4.86 -25.02 -2.84
N GLY A 150 -5.64 -24.62 -3.85
CA GLY A 150 -7.05 -25.00 -3.99
C GLY A 150 -7.25 -26.51 -4.13
N TYR A 151 -6.34 -27.21 -4.80
CA TYR A 151 -6.36 -28.67 -4.91
C TYR A 151 -6.17 -29.34 -3.55
N TYR A 152 -5.18 -28.92 -2.76
CA TYR A 152 -4.96 -29.45 -1.41
C TYR A 152 -6.12 -29.16 -0.46
N LEU A 153 -6.65 -27.93 -0.49
CA LEU A 153 -7.85 -27.59 0.29
C LEU A 153 -9.06 -28.42 -0.13
N SER A 154 -9.19 -28.70 -1.42
CA SER A 154 -10.28 -29.53 -1.94
C SER A 154 -10.17 -30.98 -1.52
N LEU A 155 -8.96 -31.55 -1.46
CA LEU A 155 -8.77 -32.91 -0.92
C LEU A 155 -9.26 -33.00 0.52
N ALA A 156 -8.85 -32.07 1.38
CA ALA A 156 -9.32 -32.02 2.77
C ALA A 156 -10.84 -31.86 2.88
N TYR A 157 -11.43 -31.03 2.01
CA TYR A 157 -12.88 -30.87 1.94
C TYR A 157 -13.58 -32.17 1.52
N ILE A 158 -13.10 -32.84 0.47
CA ILE A 158 -13.67 -34.09 -0.04
C ILE A 158 -13.53 -35.23 0.97
N ASP A 159 -12.42 -35.30 1.70
CA ASP A 159 -12.23 -36.26 2.77
C ASP A 159 -13.28 -36.08 3.86
N THR A 160 -13.60 -34.83 4.21
CA THR A 160 -14.70 -34.51 5.13
C THR A 160 -16.05 -34.98 4.59
N LEU A 161 -16.32 -34.75 3.29
CA LEU A 161 -17.55 -35.23 2.65
C LEU A 161 -17.68 -36.76 2.72
N ASN A 162 -16.58 -37.47 2.50
CA ASN A 162 -16.56 -38.92 2.49
C ASN A 162 -16.69 -39.49 3.90
N TYR A 163 -15.99 -38.89 4.87
CA TYR A 163 -16.04 -39.31 6.28
C TYR A 163 -17.45 -39.25 6.86
N TYR A 164 -18.16 -38.15 6.62
CA TYR A 164 -19.54 -37.96 7.13
C TYR A 164 -20.63 -38.42 6.14
N GLY A 165 -20.27 -38.95 4.97
CA GLY A 165 -21.24 -39.39 3.96
C GLY A 165 -22.11 -38.27 3.37
N LEU A 166 -21.59 -37.04 3.30
CA LEU A 166 -22.33 -35.83 2.94
C LEU A 166 -22.43 -35.64 1.41
N PRO A 167 -23.48 -34.98 0.89
CA PRO A 167 -23.55 -34.61 -0.52
C PRO A 167 -22.57 -33.46 -0.82
N GLY A 168 -22.00 -33.40 -2.02
CA GLY A 168 -21.11 -32.30 -2.40
C GLY A 168 -20.27 -32.58 -3.65
N ILE A 169 -19.56 -31.56 -4.12
CA ILE A 169 -18.70 -31.65 -5.30
C ILE A 169 -17.41 -32.39 -4.95
N ARG A 170 -17.29 -33.64 -5.43
CA ARG A 170 -16.13 -34.51 -5.21
C ARG A 170 -15.04 -34.44 -6.29
N ASN A 171 -15.08 -33.42 -7.14
CA ASN A 171 -14.05 -33.21 -8.15
C ASN A 171 -12.99 -32.22 -7.62
N PRO A 172 -11.79 -32.69 -7.26
CA PRO A 172 -10.78 -31.82 -6.67
C PRO A 172 -10.30 -30.73 -7.63
N TYR A 173 -10.25 -31.03 -8.94
CA TYR A 173 -9.84 -30.07 -9.97
C TYR A 173 -10.86 -28.95 -10.14
N LEU A 174 -12.17 -29.26 -10.12
CA LEU A 174 -13.20 -28.23 -10.25
C LEU A 174 -13.16 -27.24 -9.08
N ASN A 175 -13.04 -27.76 -7.86
CA ASN A 175 -12.93 -26.93 -6.66
C ASN A 175 -11.62 -26.11 -6.66
N ALA A 176 -10.52 -26.68 -7.13
CA ALA A 176 -9.24 -25.99 -7.26
C ALA A 176 -9.29 -24.83 -8.28
N ILE A 177 -9.94 -25.04 -9.43
CA ILE A 177 -10.18 -24.00 -10.43
C ILE A 177 -11.06 -22.91 -9.84
N ALA A 178 -12.17 -23.27 -9.19
CA ALA A 178 -13.08 -22.32 -8.57
C ALA A 178 -12.37 -21.48 -7.49
N PHE A 179 -11.53 -22.11 -6.67
CA PHE A 179 -10.69 -21.44 -5.68
C PHE A 179 -9.70 -20.46 -6.33
N SER A 180 -8.92 -20.92 -7.30
CA SER A 180 -7.92 -20.09 -7.99
C SER A 180 -8.58 -18.90 -8.67
N ILE A 181 -9.68 -19.10 -9.41
CA ILE A 181 -10.44 -18.00 -10.01
C ILE A 181 -10.92 -17.00 -8.95
N SER A 182 -11.42 -17.49 -7.81
CA SER A 182 -11.91 -16.64 -6.72
C SER A 182 -10.80 -15.76 -6.14
N VAL A 183 -9.65 -16.36 -5.78
CA VAL A 183 -8.50 -15.62 -5.23
C VAL A 183 -7.97 -14.61 -6.25
N MET A 184 -7.80 -15.03 -7.51
CA MET A 184 -7.29 -14.17 -8.57
C MET A 184 -8.25 -13.03 -8.91
N ALA A 185 -9.56 -13.27 -8.86
CA ALA A 185 -10.55 -12.22 -9.07
C ALA A 185 -10.49 -11.18 -7.94
N ILE A 186 -10.42 -11.60 -6.68
CA ILE A 186 -10.36 -10.67 -5.54
C ILE A 186 -9.08 -9.83 -5.59
N LEU A 187 -7.90 -10.48 -5.66
CA LEU A 187 -6.62 -9.78 -5.66
C LEU A 187 -6.41 -8.95 -6.92
N GLY A 188 -6.80 -9.49 -8.08
CA GLY A 188 -6.65 -8.81 -9.35
C GLY A 188 -7.53 -7.57 -9.46
N THR A 189 -8.78 -7.63 -8.98
CA THR A 189 -9.66 -6.46 -8.95
C THR A 189 -9.24 -5.43 -7.91
N HIS A 190 -8.69 -5.85 -6.76
CA HIS A 190 -8.07 -4.95 -5.78
C HIS A 190 -6.95 -4.11 -6.43
N GLU A 191 -5.95 -4.77 -7.01
CA GLU A 191 -4.83 -4.05 -7.63
C GLU A 191 -5.24 -3.26 -8.88
N LEU A 192 -6.26 -3.74 -9.62
CA LEU A 192 -6.82 -2.99 -10.74
C LEU A 192 -7.54 -1.72 -10.26
N GLY A 193 -8.22 -1.77 -9.11
CA GLY A 193 -8.79 -0.60 -8.45
C GLY A 193 -7.75 0.49 -8.23
N HIS A 194 -6.62 0.11 -7.62
CA HIS A 194 -5.47 0.99 -7.43
C HIS A 194 -4.93 1.54 -8.74
N LYS A 195 -4.78 0.68 -9.76
CA LYS A 195 -4.29 1.08 -11.08
C LYS A 195 -5.22 2.09 -11.77
N ILE A 196 -6.53 1.92 -11.65
CA ILE A 196 -7.54 2.83 -12.20
C ILE A 196 -7.47 4.18 -11.47
N ALA A 197 -7.40 4.19 -10.13
CA ALA A 197 -7.29 5.43 -9.37
C ALA A 197 -5.99 6.18 -9.68
N ALA A 198 -4.86 5.46 -9.78
CA ALA A 198 -3.60 6.06 -10.20
C ALA A 198 -3.71 6.71 -11.59
N ALA A 199 -4.27 6.00 -12.57
CA ALA A 199 -4.47 6.54 -13.91
C ALA A 199 -5.40 7.76 -13.94
N TYR A 200 -6.47 7.76 -13.14
CA TYR A 200 -7.42 8.88 -13.03
C TYR A 200 -6.73 10.16 -12.53
N HIS A 201 -5.77 10.05 -11.63
CA HIS A 201 -5.00 11.18 -11.09
C HIS A 201 -3.67 11.46 -11.82
N GLY A 202 -3.43 10.85 -12.98
CA GLY A 202 -2.17 11.02 -13.72
C GLY A 202 -0.94 10.45 -13.01
N VAL A 203 -1.13 9.58 -12.02
CA VAL A 203 -0.06 8.94 -11.26
C VAL A 203 0.45 7.71 -12.03
N ARG A 204 1.75 7.70 -12.33
CA ARG A 204 2.41 6.58 -13.00
C ARG A 204 2.58 5.43 -12.02
N ALA A 205 2.03 4.27 -12.36
CA ALA A 205 2.13 3.04 -11.58
C ALA A 205 2.35 1.82 -12.49
N THR A 206 2.91 0.74 -11.95
CA THR A 206 3.16 -0.49 -12.71
C THR A 206 1.88 -1.27 -12.99
N MET A 207 1.96 -2.33 -13.79
CA MET A 207 0.93 -3.37 -13.77
C MET A 207 1.02 -4.18 -12.47
N PRO A 208 -0.06 -4.87 -12.06
CA PRO A 208 -0.04 -5.71 -10.87
C PRO A 208 0.98 -6.85 -11.00
N TYR A 209 1.86 -6.98 -10.00
CA TYR A 209 2.76 -8.12 -9.85
C TYR A 209 2.14 -9.09 -8.84
N PHE A 210 1.68 -10.23 -9.32
CA PHE A 210 1.18 -11.30 -8.46
C PHE A 210 2.35 -12.09 -7.86
N ILE A 211 2.33 -12.32 -6.55
CA ILE A 211 3.45 -12.94 -5.85
C ILE A 211 3.07 -14.40 -5.55
N PRO A 212 3.61 -15.39 -6.28
CA PRO A 212 3.34 -16.79 -6.03
C PRO A 212 4.02 -17.21 -4.72
N PHE A 213 3.32 -17.99 -3.90
CA PHE A 213 3.90 -18.51 -2.67
C PHE A 213 3.21 -19.81 -2.26
N PRO A 214 3.97 -20.92 -2.08
CA PRO A 214 3.40 -22.23 -1.76
C PRO A 214 2.88 -22.26 -0.31
N SER A 215 1.74 -21.61 -0.10
CA SER A 215 1.00 -21.51 1.15
C SER A 215 -0.41 -22.05 0.97
N MET A 216 -1.22 -22.01 2.03
CA MET A 216 -2.64 -22.35 2.00
C MET A 216 -3.43 -21.58 0.93
N LEU A 217 -2.96 -20.40 0.51
CA LEU A 217 -3.61 -19.59 -0.52
C LEU A 217 -2.93 -19.69 -1.89
N GLY A 218 -1.71 -20.19 -1.94
CA GLY A 218 -0.89 -20.19 -3.15
C GLY A 218 -0.33 -18.81 -3.53
N THR A 219 -0.49 -17.77 -2.71
CA THR A 219 0.01 -16.42 -3.02
C THR A 219 0.28 -15.59 -1.76
N LEU A 220 1.20 -14.63 -1.86
CA LEU A 220 1.36 -13.55 -0.87
C LEU A 220 0.51 -12.32 -1.19
N GLY A 221 -0.26 -12.36 -2.27
CA GLY A 221 -1.04 -11.23 -2.77
C GLY A 221 -0.51 -10.74 -4.12
N ALA A 222 -0.94 -9.54 -4.48
CA ALA A 222 -0.44 -8.81 -5.63
C ALA A 222 -0.08 -7.39 -5.21
N VAL A 223 0.84 -6.76 -5.92
CA VAL A 223 1.26 -5.38 -5.62
C VAL A 223 1.46 -4.58 -6.90
N ILE A 224 1.03 -3.33 -6.90
CA ILE A 224 1.51 -2.31 -7.82
C ILE A 224 2.63 -1.48 -7.18
N ARG A 225 3.55 -0.98 -8.01
CA ARG A 225 4.54 0.02 -7.57
C ARG A 225 4.12 1.39 -8.10
N VAL A 226 3.89 2.33 -7.20
CA VAL A 226 3.66 3.74 -7.54
C VAL A 226 5.01 4.38 -7.85
N LYS A 227 5.13 4.98 -9.04
CA LYS A 227 6.41 5.48 -9.60
C LYS A 227 6.52 7.00 -9.61
N SER A 228 5.39 7.70 -9.58
CA SER A 228 5.35 9.16 -9.45
C SER A 228 4.67 9.55 -8.13
N PRO A 229 5.03 10.70 -7.54
CA PRO A 229 4.41 11.18 -6.31
C PRO A 229 2.91 11.45 -6.48
N LEU A 230 2.18 11.39 -5.37
CA LEU A 230 0.74 11.66 -5.33
C LEU A 230 0.49 13.17 -5.41
N PRO A 231 -0.35 13.66 -6.34
CA PRO A 231 -0.51 15.09 -6.55
C PRO A 231 -1.24 15.78 -5.39
N THR A 232 -2.37 15.21 -4.94
CA THR A 232 -3.26 15.83 -3.95
C THR A 232 -3.66 14.86 -2.85
N ARG A 233 -4.14 15.40 -1.73
CA ARG A 233 -4.76 14.60 -0.65
C ARG A 233 -5.96 13.79 -1.14
N ASN A 234 -6.74 14.32 -2.09
CA ASN A 234 -7.85 13.57 -2.69
C ASN A 234 -7.33 12.36 -3.48
N ALA A 235 -6.25 12.53 -4.25
CA ALA A 235 -5.62 11.42 -4.96
C ALA A 235 -5.07 10.34 -4.01
N ALA A 236 -4.50 10.73 -2.86
CA ALA A 236 -4.06 9.79 -1.84
C ALA A 236 -5.22 8.97 -1.24
N ILE A 237 -6.37 9.61 -1.00
CA ILE A 237 -7.59 8.93 -0.52
C ILE A 237 -8.13 7.99 -1.59
N ASP A 238 -8.27 8.47 -2.84
CA ASP A 238 -8.84 7.69 -3.94
C ASP A 238 -7.98 6.48 -4.25
N LEU A 239 -6.65 6.63 -4.26
CA LEU A 239 -5.73 5.50 -4.37
C LEU A 239 -5.92 4.54 -3.19
N GLY A 240 -5.80 5.02 -1.96
CA GLY A 240 -5.88 4.18 -0.76
C GLY A 240 -7.21 3.45 -0.57
N ILE A 241 -8.32 3.92 -1.14
CA ILE A 241 -9.63 3.27 -0.97
C ILE A 241 -10.05 2.40 -2.17
N SER A 242 -9.58 2.72 -3.37
CA SER A 242 -10.03 2.08 -4.61
C SER A 242 -9.81 0.56 -4.62
N GLY A 243 -8.62 0.10 -4.23
CA GLY A 243 -8.33 -1.33 -4.11
C GLY A 243 -9.20 -2.04 -3.09
N PRO A 244 -9.21 -1.62 -1.81
CA PRO A 244 -10.04 -2.24 -0.77
C PRO A 244 -11.52 -2.34 -1.14
N ILE A 245 -12.11 -1.30 -1.74
CA ILE A 245 -13.51 -1.36 -2.20
C ILE A 245 -13.67 -2.39 -3.32
N ALA A 246 -12.82 -2.35 -4.34
CA ALA A 246 -12.93 -3.26 -5.48
C ALA A 246 -12.77 -4.72 -5.05
N GLY A 247 -11.74 -5.03 -4.27
CA GLY A 247 -11.50 -6.37 -3.74
C GLY A 247 -12.63 -6.85 -2.83
N PHE A 248 -13.11 -6.00 -1.91
CA PHE A 248 -14.23 -6.33 -1.01
C PHE A 248 -15.52 -6.63 -1.77
N LEU A 249 -15.85 -5.85 -2.79
CA LEU A 249 -17.05 -6.06 -3.61
C LEU A 249 -17.05 -7.41 -4.34
N ILE A 250 -15.87 -7.93 -4.70
CA ILE A 250 -15.73 -9.28 -5.28
C ILE A 250 -15.70 -10.35 -4.19
N ALA A 251 -15.11 -10.06 -3.03
CA ALA A 251 -15.04 -11.00 -1.92
C ALA A 251 -16.43 -11.34 -1.35
N LEU A 252 -17.40 -10.43 -1.41
CA LEU A 252 -18.79 -10.67 -0.97
C LEU A 252 -19.50 -11.79 -1.75
N PRO A 253 -19.68 -11.71 -3.09
CA PRO A 253 -20.32 -12.78 -3.85
C PRO A 253 -19.52 -14.09 -3.80
N VAL A 254 -18.18 -14.02 -3.79
CA VAL A 254 -17.33 -15.22 -3.60
C VAL A 254 -17.61 -15.89 -2.26
N SER A 255 -17.68 -15.11 -1.17
CA SER A 255 -18.02 -15.62 0.16
C SER A 255 -19.41 -16.25 0.19
N ILE A 256 -20.41 -15.60 -0.42
CA ILE A 256 -21.78 -16.14 -0.48
C ILE A 256 -21.84 -17.46 -1.25
N ILE A 257 -21.21 -17.53 -2.43
CA ILE A 257 -21.14 -18.76 -3.24
C ILE A 257 -20.42 -19.85 -2.46
N GLY A 258 -19.28 -19.51 -1.86
CA GLY A 258 -18.50 -20.42 -1.04
C GLY A 258 -19.30 -20.98 0.14
N LEU A 259 -19.93 -20.12 0.93
CA LEU A 259 -20.75 -20.52 2.08
C LEU A 259 -21.92 -21.42 1.66
N ARG A 260 -22.55 -21.18 0.51
CA ARG A 260 -23.60 -22.07 -0.01
C ARG A 260 -23.08 -23.44 -0.46
N LEU A 261 -21.79 -23.53 -0.78
CA LEU A 261 -21.13 -24.79 -1.12
C LEU A 261 -20.55 -25.49 0.12
N SER A 262 -20.40 -24.78 1.23
CA SER A 262 -19.97 -25.32 2.52
C SER A 262 -21.05 -26.19 3.15
N ILE A 263 -20.66 -27.07 4.07
CA ILE A 263 -21.62 -28.02 4.67
C ILE A 263 -21.64 -27.87 6.19
N PRO A 264 -22.84 -27.66 6.77
CA PRO A 264 -23.02 -27.73 8.21
C PRO A 264 -23.10 -29.19 8.66
N VAL A 265 -22.38 -29.52 9.72
CA VAL A 265 -22.44 -30.82 10.41
C VAL A 265 -22.85 -30.58 11.85
N PRO A 266 -23.84 -31.31 12.42
CA PRO A 266 -24.20 -31.20 13.83
C PRO A 266 -22.97 -31.32 14.73
N ALA A 267 -22.80 -30.39 15.67
CA ALA A 267 -21.61 -30.30 16.51
C ALA A 267 -21.37 -31.58 17.34
N GLU A 268 -22.45 -32.29 17.71
CA GLU A 268 -22.39 -33.56 18.44
C GLU A 268 -21.69 -34.69 17.65
N LEU A 269 -21.72 -34.63 16.31
CA LEU A 269 -21.08 -35.62 15.44
C LEU A 269 -19.61 -35.29 15.16
N VAL A 270 -19.19 -34.06 15.46
CA VAL A 270 -17.81 -33.61 15.24
C VAL A 270 -17.00 -33.93 16.48
N SER A 271 -16.28 -35.05 16.42
CA SER A 271 -15.25 -35.35 17.42
C SER A 271 -14.21 -34.22 17.44
N PRO A 272 -13.80 -33.70 18.62
CA PRO A 272 -12.71 -32.75 18.71
C PRO A 272 -11.46 -33.41 18.13
N THR A 273 -11.14 -33.09 16.88
CA THR A 273 -9.96 -33.60 16.21
C THR A 273 -8.86 -32.61 16.53
N GLU A 274 -7.98 -32.97 17.47
CA GLU A 274 -6.80 -32.18 17.82
C GLU A 274 -6.00 -31.83 16.55
N GLY A 275 -5.58 -30.58 16.43
CA GLY A 275 -4.75 -30.15 15.30
C GLY A 275 -5.52 -29.61 14.08
N SER A 276 -6.85 -29.49 14.13
CA SER A 276 -7.62 -28.88 13.04
C SER A 276 -7.52 -27.35 13.05
N ILE A 277 -7.31 -26.75 11.88
CA ILE A 277 -7.26 -25.29 11.71
C ILE A 277 -8.69 -24.74 11.67
N VAL A 278 -8.98 -23.78 12.54
CA VAL A 278 -10.25 -23.06 12.57
C VAL A 278 -10.04 -21.65 12.04
N PHE A 279 -10.94 -21.23 11.16
CA PHE A 279 -11.00 -19.88 10.61
C PHE A 279 -11.77 -18.98 11.58
N GLY A 280 -11.19 -17.82 11.89
CA GLY A 280 -11.82 -16.87 12.78
C GLY A 280 -12.94 -16.10 12.15
N GLU A 281 -13.83 -15.61 13.01
CA GLU A 281 -15.00 -14.87 12.57
C GLU A 281 -14.65 -13.40 12.33
N ASN A 282 -15.28 -12.82 11.31
CA ASN A 282 -15.39 -11.39 11.14
C ASN A 282 -16.86 -11.03 10.98
N LEU A 283 -17.21 -9.79 11.31
CA LEU A 283 -18.60 -9.37 11.38
C LEU A 283 -19.31 -9.57 10.04
N ILE A 284 -18.66 -9.28 8.92
CA ILE A 284 -19.29 -9.49 7.61
C ILE A 284 -19.58 -10.98 7.35
N PHE A 285 -18.66 -11.91 7.65
CA PHE A 285 -18.91 -13.35 7.51
C PHE A 285 -20.09 -13.80 8.37
N LEU A 286 -20.14 -13.36 9.63
CA LEU A 286 -21.25 -13.64 10.55
C LEU A 286 -22.60 -13.14 10.01
N LEU A 287 -22.62 -11.95 9.40
CA LEU A 287 -23.82 -11.41 8.77
C LEU A 287 -24.24 -12.21 7.53
N LEU A 288 -23.29 -12.67 6.71
CA LEU A 288 -23.57 -13.51 5.54
C LEU A 288 -24.14 -14.87 5.95
N GLU A 289 -23.54 -15.51 6.97
CA GLU A 289 -24.01 -16.78 7.51
C GLU A 289 -25.40 -16.65 8.13
N LYS A 290 -25.65 -15.60 8.93
CA LYS A 290 -26.92 -15.41 9.63
C LYS A 290 -28.07 -14.96 8.74
N TYR A 291 -27.84 -14.06 7.79
CA TYR A 291 -28.91 -13.39 7.04
C TYR A 291 -29.02 -13.79 5.57
N ILE A 292 -27.99 -14.38 4.96
CA ILE A 292 -27.98 -14.70 3.52
C ILE A 292 -28.01 -16.22 3.26
N VAL A 293 -27.21 -16.99 3.99
CA VAL A 293 -27.11 -18.45 3.78
C VAL A 293 -27.99 -19.21 4.77
N THR A 294 -27.96 -18.83 6.05
CA THR A 294 -28.69 -19.44 7.17
C THR A 294 -28.34 -20.92 7.36
N PHE A 295 -27.53 -21.20 8.37
CA PHE A 295 -27.22 -22.56 8.80
C PHE A 295 -28.10 -22.98 10.00
N PRO A 296 -28.35 -24.29 10.19
CA PRO A 296 -29.01 -24.79 11.39
C PRO A 296 -28.19 -24.44 12.65
N GLU A 297 -28.89 -24.24 13.76
CA GLU A 297 -28.26 -24.04 15.08
C GLU A 297 -27.42 -25.28 15.47
N ASP A 298 -26.39 -25.05 16.30
CA ASP A 298 -25.49 -26.09 16.82
C ASP A 298 -24.78 -26.92 15.74
N THR A 299 -24.39 -26.28 14.63
CA THR A 299 -23.60 -26.90 13.56
C THR A 299 -22.19 -26.32 13.46
N VAL A 300 -21.24 -27.19 13.12
CA VAL A 300 -19.89 -26.82 12.69
C VAL A 300 -19.88 -26.78 11.16
N ILE A 301 -19.45 -25.65 10.61
CA ILE A 301 -19.44 -25.43 9.16
C ILE A 301 -18.07 -25.80 8.59
N PHE A 302 -18.02 -26.82 7.75
CA PHE A 302 -16.83 -27.15 6.98
C PHE A 302 -16.82 -26.31 5.70
N LEU A 303 -15.89 -25.34 5.66
CA LEU A 303 -15.82 -24.36 4.58
C LEU A 303 -15.37 -25.00 3.26
N HIS A 304 -16.14 -24.76 2.21
CA HIS A 304 -15.70 -25.02 0.85
C HIS A 304 -14.48 -24.15 0.51
N PRO A 305 -13.51 -24.59 -0.33
CA PRO A 305 -12.35 -23.78 -0.70
C PRO A 305 -12.71 -22.36 -1.18
N VAL A 306 -13.77 -22.22 -1.97
CA VAL A 306 -14.28 -20.90 -2.43
C VAL A 306 -14.69 -19.99 -1.25
N ALA A 307 -15.23 -20.54 -0.16
CA ALA A 307 -15.56 -19.77 1.04
C ALA A 307 -14.28 -19.27 1.73
N ILE A 308 -13.26 -20.12 1.81
CA ILE A 308 -11.94 -19.77 2.34
C ILE A 308 -11.31 -18.64 1.52
N ALA A 309 -11.43 -18.68 0.19
CA ALA A 309 -10.96 -17.59 -0.69
C ALA A 309 -11.67 -16.26 -0.39
N GLY A 310 -13.00 -16.28 -0.23
CA GLY A 310 -13.79 -15.10 0.13
C GLY A 310 -13.41 -14.54 1.51
N TRP A 311 -13.30 -15.43 2.50
CA TRP A 311 -12.87 -15.09 3.86
C TRP A 311 -11.49 -14.43 3.88
N VAL A 312 -10.53 -15.00 3.15
CA VAL A 312 -9.19 -14.41 3.01
C VAL A 312 -9.24 -13.08 2.27
N GLY A 313 -10.07 -12.93 1.25
CA GLY A 313 -10.24 -11.65 0.56
C GLY A 313 -10.68 -10.54 1.51
N ILE A 314 -11.60 -10.85 2.42
CA ILE A 314 -12.05 -9.95 3.49
C ILE A 314 -10.91 -9.66 4.48
N LEU A 315 -10.16 -10.69 4.88
CA LEU A 315 -8.99 -10.52 5.76
C LEU A 315 -7.92 -9.62 5.13
N VAL A 316 -7.58 -9.82 3.85
CA VAL A 316 -6.61 -9.00 3.11
C VAL A 316 -7.10 -7.56 3.01
N THR A 317 -8.39 -7.36 2.76
CA THR A 317 -9.01 -6.03 2.78
C THR A 317 -8.82 -5.36 4.14
N PHE A 318 -9.09 -6.07 5.24
CA PHE A 318 -8.89 -5.57 6.59
C PHE A 318 -7.43 -5.19 6.86
N LEU A 319 -6.49 -6.07 6.50
CA LEU A 319 -5.05 -5.85 6.68
C LEU A 319 -4.56 -4.62 5.90
N ASN A 320 -5.00 -4.46 4.65
CA ASN A 320 -4.64 -3.32 3.82
C ASN A 320 -5.23 -2.00 4.35
N LEU A 321 -6.41 -2.03 4.97
CA LEU A 321 -7.04 -0.83 5.56
C LEU A 321 -6.49 -0.45 6.94
N ILE A 322 -5.52 -1.18 7.50
CA ILE A 322 -4.82 -0.76 8.72
C ILE A 322 -4.16 0.61 8.48
N PRO A 323 -4.40 1.62 9.35
CA PRO A 323 -3.90 2.98 9.16
C PRO A 323 -2.43 3.13 9.54
N ALA A 324 -1.54 2.44 8.83
CA ALA A 324 -0.12 2.41 9.12
C ALA A 324 0.76 2.23 7.87
N ALA A 325 1.99 2.75 7.96
CA ALA A 325 3.04 2.56 6.96
C ALA A 325 2.61 2.91 5.52
N GLN A 326 2.88 2.02 4.57
CA GLN A 326 2.52 2.17 3.15
C GLN A 326 1.33 1.27 2.79
N LEU A 327 0.53 0.85 3.78
CA LEU A 327 -0.72 0.15 3.51
C LEU A 327 -1.74 1.13 2.94
N ASP A 328 -2.79 0.59 2.33
CA ASP A 328 -3.89 1.36 1.74
C ASP A 328 -4.53 2.32 2.76
N GLY A 329 -4.77 1.85 3.99
CA GLY A 329 -5.23 2.67 5.12
C GLY A 329 -4.20 3.71 5.58
N GLY A 330 -2.91 3.45 5.41
CA GLY A 330 -1.82 4.40 5.67
C GLY A 330 -1.84 5.58 4.70
N HIS A 331 -2.11 5.34 3.41
CA HIS A 331 -2.30 6.41 2.43
C HIS A 331 -3.49 7.31 2.77
N ILE A 332 -4.61 6.72 3.19
CA ILE A 332 -5.78 7.46 3.68
C ILE A 332 -5.40 8.28 4.91
N ALA A 333 -4.76 7.67 5.92
CA ALA A 333 -4.35 8.34 7.15
C ALA A 333 -3.41 9.52 6.86
N ARG A 334 -2.45 9.35 5.94
CA ARG A 334 -1.48 10.38 5.55
C ARG A 334 -2.12 11.58 4.85
N ALA A 335 -3.30 11.43 4.25
CA ALA A 335 -4.07 12.56 3.73
C ALA A 335 -4.53 13.52 4.83
N PHE A 336 -4.77 13.01 6.06
CA PHE A 336 -5.22 13.83 7.19
C PHE A 336 -4.10 14.20 8.15
N LEU A 337 -3.11 13.32 8.30
CA LEU A 337 -2.05 13.44 9.29
C LEU A 337 -0.78 14.01 8.68
N SER A 338 -0.07 14.84 9.44
CA SER A 338 1.29 15.24 9.09
C SER A 338 2.23 14.03 9.12
N GLU A 339 3.37 14.13 8.43
CA GLU A 339 4.36 13.06 8.36
C GLU A 339 4.80 12.54 9.74
N LYS A 340 5.09 13.46 10.68
CA LYS A 340 5.48 13.13 12.05
C LYS A 340 4.36 12.36 12.77
N THR A 341 3.13 12.84 12.67
CA THR A 341 1.97 12.20 13.34
C THR A 341 1.68 10.83 12.75
N HIS A 342 1.75 10.70 11.42
CA HIS A 342 1.58 9.42 10.74
C HIS A 342 2.68 8.42 11.13
N ARG A 343 3.93 8.88 11.30
CA ARG A 343 5.04 8.04 11.79
C ARG A 343 4.78 7.52 13.20
N TYR A 344 4.34 8.39 14.12
CA TYR A 344 3.97 7.95 15.48
C TYR A 344 2.78 6.98 15.47
N LEU A 345 1.77 7.24 14.65
CA LEU A 345 0.64 6.33 14.47
C LEU A 345 1.11 4.95 13.97
N THR A 346 1.98 4.93 12.96
CA THR A 346 2.55 3.69 12.40
C THR A 346 3.31 2.89 13.46
N ILE A 347 4.12 3.57 14.29
CA ILE A 347 4.83 2.92 15.40
C ILE A 347 3.85 2.34 16.42
N ALA A 348 2.87 3.14 16.84
CA ALA A 348 1.86 2.71 17.81
C ALA A 348 1.07 1.50 17.30
N VAL A 349 0.58 1.55 16.06
CA VAL A 349 -0.13 0.43 15.41
C VAL A 349 0.78 -0.80 15.30
N GLY A 350 2.02 -0.65 14.86
CA GLY A 350 2.96 -1.77 14.78
C GLY A 350 3.20 -2.45 16.13
N LEU A 351 3.37 -1.68 17.21
CA LEU A 351 3.51 -2.21 18.57
C LEU A 351 2.23 -2.90 19.06
N VAL A 352 1.05 -2.35 18.74
CA VAL A 352 -0.25 -2.99 19.06
C VAL A 352 -0.38 -4.33 18.33
N LEU A 353 -0.02 -4.40 17.04
CA LEU A 353 -0.03 -5.66 16.29
C LEU A 353 0.94 -6.68 16.89
N ILE A 354 2.17 -6.26 17.26
CA ILE A 354 3.09 -7.16 17.99
C ILE A 354 2.46 -7.65 19.30
N GLY A 355 1.80 -6.76 20.04
CA GLY A 355 1.03 -7.11 21.24
C GLY A 355 -0.01 -8.17 20.94
N MET A 356 -0.80 -8.01 19.88
CA MET A 356 -1.85 -8.96 19.45
C MET A 356 -1.31 -10.35 19.05
N SER A 357 0.01 -10.57 19.01
CA SER A 357 0.59 -11.89 18.77
C SER A 357 0.13 -12.98 19.76
N PHE A 358 -0.35 -12.60 20.95
CA PHE A 358 -0.98 -13.55 21.89
C PHE A 358 -2.27 -14.17 21.34
N LEU A 359 -2.98 -13.51 20.42
CA LEU A 359 -4.17 -14.03 19.76
C LEU A 359 -3.81 -14.92 18.57
N TRP A 360 -2.84 -14.48 17.78
CA TRP A 360 -2.38 -15.18 16.58
C TRP A 360 -0.94 -14.75 16.25
N VAL A 361 -0.04 -15.73 16.13
CA VAL A 361 1.40 -15.50 15.89
C VAL A 361 1.67 -14.66 14.63
N GLY A 362 0.78 -14.73 13.62
CA GLY A 362 0.90 -13.91 12.41
C GLY A 362 0.90 -12.41 12.66
N TRP A 363 0.32 -11.93 13.78
CA TRP A 363 0.37 -10.52 14.15
C TRP A 363 1.76 -10.02 14.51
N LEU A 364 2.65 -10.90 14.99
CA LEU A 364 4.06 -10.56 15.21
C LEU A 364 4.73 -10.20 13.87
N ILE A 365 4.50 -11.01 12.85
CA ILE A 365 5.05 -10.80 11.50
C ILE A 365 4.51 -9.49 10.92
N TRP A 366 3.19 -9.29 10.99
CA TRP A 366 2.55 -8.06 10.50
C TRP A 366 3.03 -6.81 11.23
N GLY A 367 3.15 -6.86 12.56
CA GLY A 367 3.67 -5.74 13.35
C GLY A 367 5.11 -5.39 12.98
N MET A 368 5.99 -6.37 12.83
CA MET A 368 7.37 -6.14 12.36
C MET A 368 7.42 -5.55 10.94
N LEU A 369 6.60 -6.07 10.03
CA LEU A 369 6.51 -5.60 8.65
C LEU A 369 6.04 -4.15 8.58
N VAL A 370 5.00 -3.79 9.36
CA VAL A 370 4.50 -2.40 9.47
C VAL A 370 5.58 -1.45 9.99
N LEU A 371 6.34 -1.85 11.02
CA LEU A 371 7.42 -1.02 11.56
C LEU A 371 8.58 -0.85 10.56
N LEU A 372 8.95 -1.92 9.85
CA LEU A 372 9.99 -1.89 8.82
C LEU A 372 9.58 -0.98 7.66
N MET A 373 8.36 -1.11 7.15
CA MET A 373 7.84 -0.23 6.10
C MET A 373 7.72 1.22 6.59
N GLY A 374 7.33 1.42 7.85
CA GLY A 374 7.25 2.73 8.48
C GLY A 374 8.59 3.46 8.58
N SER A 375 9.72 2.73 8.62
CA SER A 375 11.06 3.32 8.68
C SER A 375 11.46 4.08 7.41
N VAL A 376 10.91 3.68 6.25
CA VAL A 376 11.12 4.36 4.96
C VAL A 376 10.35 5.68 4.88
N GLY A 377 9.34 5.87 5.74
CA GLY A 377 8.48 7.04 5.75
C GLY A 377 7.38 6.99 4.69
N ASN A 378 6.46 7.96 4.77
CA ASN A 378 5.39 8.16 3.78
C ASN A 378 5.37 9.65 3.37
N PRO A 379 5.87 10.00 2.17
CA PRO A 379 6.03 11.40 1.74
C PRO A 379 4.70 12.15 1.61
N GLY A 380 3.57 11.42 1.58
CA GLY A 380 2.24 11.98 1.44
C GLY A 380 2.00 12.61 0.06
N ALA A 381 0.95 13.42 -0.03
CA ALA A 381 0.65 14.17 -1.24
C ALA A 381 1.59 15.37 -1.41
N LEU A 382 1.85 15.76 -2.66
CA LEU A 382 2.60 16.95 -3.00
C LEU A 382 1.87 18.21 -2.54
N ASP A 383 0.55 18.28 -2.72
CA ASP A 383 -0.30 19.32 -2.16
C ASP A 383 -0.98 18.88 -0.86
N GLU A 384 -0.55 19.48 0.25
CA GLU A 384 -1.15 19.33 1.58
C GLU A 384 -1.99 20.53 2.02
N VAL A 385 -2.06 21.58 1.20
CA VAL A 385 -2.75 22.83 1.54
C VAL A 385 -4.21 22.76 1.13
N SER A 386 -4.51 22.29 -0.08
CA SER A 386 -5.89 22.22 -0.59
C SER A 386 -6.76 21.31 0.25
N SER A 387 -7.99 21.74 0.54
CA SER A 387 -8.94 20.99 1.36
C SER A 387 -9.39 19.68 0.71
N ILE A 388 -9.69 18.68 1.54
CA ILE A 388 -10.25 17.41 1.10
C ILE A 388 -11.71 17.62 0.68
N SER A 389 -12.11 17.02 -0.44
CA SER A 389 -13.48 17.15 -0.96
C SER A 389 -14.49 16.38 -0.09
N LYS A 390 -15.69 16.94 0.09
CA LYS A 390 -16.78 16.30 0.85
C LYS A 390 -17.13 14.90 0.34
N LYS A 391 -17.04 14.67 -0.98
CA LYS A 391 -17.27 13.35 -1.59
C LYS A 391 -16.25 12.32 -1.11
N ARG A 392 -15.00 12.73 -0.90
CA ARG A 392 -13.92 11.85 -0.44
C ARG A 392 -14.00 11.57 1.04
N LEU A 393 -14.56 12.49 1.82
CA LEU A 393 -14.89 12.22 3.22
C LEU A 393 -15.90 11.06 3.36
N VAL A 394 -16.92 11.01 2.50
CA VAL A 394 -17.88 9.87 2.47
C VAL A 394 -17.16 8.55 2.15
N LEU A 395 -16.22 8.57 1.21
CA LEU A 395 -15.40 7.40 0.90
C LEU A 395 -14.54 6.99 2.11
N VAL A 396 -13.90 7.92 2.82
CA VAL A 396 -13.14 7.59 4.03
C VAL A 396 -14.03 6.94 5.10
N ILE A 397 -15.26 7.43 5.29
CA ILE A 397 -16.23 6.81 6.21
C ILE A 397 -16.54 5.38 5.76
N LEU A 398 -16.76 5.15 4.46
CA LEU A 398 -16.95 3.82 3.90
C LEU A 398 -15.73 2.91 4.14
N ALA A 399 -14.51 3.41 3.95
CA ALA A 399 -13.28 2.66 4.22
C ALA A 399 -13.21 2.22 5.69
N VAL A 400 -13.51 3.14 6.62
CA VAL A 400 -13.53 2.83 8.06
C VAL A 400 -14.60 1.79 8.38
N MET A 401 -15.79 1.90 7.78
CA MET A 401 -16.82 0.87 7.95
C MET A 401 -16.35 -0.50 7.44
N ILE A 402 -15.78 -0.57 6.23
CA ILE A 402 -15.23 -1.81 5.65
C ILE A 402 -14.14 -2.39 6.56
N PHE A 403 -13.24 -1.55 7.07
CA PHE A 403 -12.18 -1.94 8.01
C PHE A 403 -12.76 -2.58 9.28
N LEU A 404 -13.77 -1.95 9.89
CA LEU A 404 -14.39 -2.44 11.12
C LEU A 404 -15.16 -3.75 10.92
N ILE A 405 -15.95 -3.87 9.84
CA ILE A 405 -16.74 -5.08 9.59
C ILE A 405 -15.88 -6.27 9.12
N SER A 406 -14.73 -5.98 8.50
CA SER A 406 -13.77 -7.00 8.05
C SER A 406 -12.76 -7.39 9.14
N ALA A 407 -12.77 -6.69 10.28
CA ALA A 407 -11.81 -6.91 11.35
C ALA A 407 -11.85 -8.36 11.82
N THR A 408 -10.69 -9.00 11.78
CA THR A 408 -10.52 -10.41 12.17
C THR A 408 -9.39 -10.52 13.21
N PRO A 409 -9.63 -10.21 14.49
CA PRO A 409 -8.55 -10.15 15.51
C PRO A 409 -7.84 -11.48 15.76
N ARG A 410 -8.53 -12.61 15.56
CA ARG A 410 -7.96 -13.97 15.67
C ARG A 410 -8.21 -14.74 14.38
N PRO A 411 -7.41 -14.51 13.31
CA PRO A 411 -7.68 -15.08 11.99
C PRO A 411 -7.69 -16.60 11.98
N LEU A 412 -6.74 -17.23 12.67
CA LEU A 412 -6.57 -18.68 12.67
C LEU A 412 -6.19 -19.15 14.07
N TRP A 413 -6.72 -20.31 14.48
CA TRP A 413 -6.19 -21.07 15.60
C TRP A 413 -6.31 -22.56 15.33
N VAL A 414 -5.63 -23.35 16.14
CA VAL A 414 -5.67 -24.81 16.09
C VAL A 414 -6.50 -25.29 17.27
N THR A 415 -7.39 -26.26 17.04
CA THR A 415 -8.08 -26.97 18.12
C THR A 415 -7.07 -27.75 18.94
N GLY A 416 -7.20 -27.66 20.27
CA GLY A 416 -6.31 -28.33 21.22
C GLY A 416 -7.07 -29.17 22.20
#